data_AF-A0A939B0J8-F1
#
_entry.id   AF-A0A939B0J8-F1
#
_cell.length_a   1.000
_cell.length_b   1.000
_cell.length_c   1.000
_cell.angle_alpha   90.00
_cell.angle_beta   90.00
_cell.angle_gamma   90.00
#
_symmetry.space_group_name_H-M   'P 1'
#
loop_
_entity.id
_entity.type
_entity.pdbx_description
1 polymer ?
#
loop_
_entity_poly.entity_id
_entity_poly.type
_entity_poly.pdbx_seq_one_letter_code
_entity_poly.pdbx_strand_id
1 'polypeptide(L)'
;MTDARLEALAARYKATVASRYRALKLADLHQIPNAPCCASPKIDGELWLAELHQGHAQLFARGGRSITQGPLHAALAQLASSCEQPITLAGELHTPGTPERRPRVGDVVAALADGDHSALRFSVFDVVALNGEPAAVAYAERLRLLRDLLGKQQSAVQLVETECLPDTSRLKELTQQWVASGAAEGLV
;
A
#
# COMPACT_ATOMS: atom_id res chain seq x y z
N MET A 1 23.44 -1.15 -2.15
CA MET A 1 23.18 -0.60 -0.80
C MET A 1 22.02 0.37 -0.92
N THR A 2 20.95 0.15 -0.15
CA THR A 2 19.83 1.11 -0.06
C THR A 2 20.29 2.36 0.66
N ASP A 3 19.90 3.52 0.14
CA ASP A 3 20.17 4.85 0.72
C ASP A 3 19.75 4.88 2.20
N ALA A 4 20.66 5.32 3.09
CA ALA A 4 20.42 5.38 4.54
C ALA A 4 19.19 6.23 4.90
N ARG A 5 18.87 7.24 4.08
CA ARG A 5 17.67 8.05 4.21
C ARG A 5 16.39 7.22 4.01
N LEU A 6 16.39 6.32 3.04
CA LEU A 6 15.25 5.46 2.74
C LEU A 6 15.03 4.41 3.82
N GLU A 7 16.10 3.85 4.39
CA GLU A 7 16.00 2.96 5.56
C GLU A 7 15.41 3.70 6.77
N ALA A 8 15.85 4.94 7.04
CA ALA A 8 15.29 5.76 8.10
C ALA A 8 13.80 6.07 7.87
N LEU A 9 13.40 6.31 6.62
CA LEU A 9 12.01 6.54 6.23
C LEU A 9 11.14 5.30 6.46
N ALA A 10 11.60 4.12 6.03
CA ALA A 10 10.92 2.85 6.23
C ALA A 10 10.79 2.48 7.71
N ALA A 11 11.85 2.71 8.50
CA ALA A 11 11.83 2.50 9.94
C ALA A 11 10.83 3.44 10.63
N ARG A 12 10.83 4.73 10.26
CA ARG A 12 9.91 5.73 10.82
C ARG A 12 8.46 5.39 10.52
N TYR A 13 8.13 5.12 9.26
CA TYR A 13 6.76 4.79 8.85
C TYR A 13 6.22 3.55 9.59
N LYS A 14 7.03 2.49 9.71
CA LYS A 14 6.66 1.31 10.49
C LYS A 14 6.43 1.64 11.95
N ALA A 15 7.27 2.50 12.55
CA ALA A 15 7.17 2.86 13.96
C ALA A 15 6.01 3.81 14.28
N THR A 16 5.54 4.62 13.34
CA THR A 16 4.51 5.64 13.57
C THR A 16 3.12 5.25 13.08
N VAL A 17 3.02 4.42 12.03
CA VAL A 17 1.75 4.02 11.42
C VAL A 17 1.49 2.53 11.65
N ALA A 18 2.33 1.65 11.09
CA ALA A 18 2.06 0.21 11.10
C ALA A 18 2.06 -0.40 12.51
N SER A 19 2.90 0.11 13.43
CA SER A 19 2.95 -0.34 14.83
C SER A 19 1.71 0.05 15.65
N ARG A 20 0.92 1.02 15.18
CA ARG A 20 -0.25 1.54 15.89
C ARG A 20 -1.54 0.80 15.54
N TYR A 21 -1.48 -0.16 14.62
CA TYR A 21 -2.64 -0.97 14.26
C TYR A 21 -3.16 -1.73 15.47
N ARG A 22 -4.47 -1.66 15.67
CA ARG A 22 -5.19 -2.42 16.68
C ARG A 22 -6.03 -3.47 15.97
N ALA A 23 -5.75 -4.74 16.24
CA ALA A 23 -6.59 -5.82 15.77
C ALA A 23 -7.95 -5.76 16.48
N LEU A 24 -9.03 -5.71 15.70
CA LEU A 24 -10.40 -5.76 16.20
C LEU A 24 -11.15 -6.90 15.52
N LYS A 25 -12.00 -7.60 16.29
CA LYS A 25 -12.95 -8.56 15.72
C LYS A 25 -14.20 -7.82 15.27
N LEU A 26 -14.98 -8.44 14.38
CA LEU A 26 -16.27 -7.91 13.93
C LEU A 26 -17.24 -7.60 15.09
N ALA A 27 -17.22 -8.40 16.16
CA ALA A 27 -18.04 -8.16 17.35
C ALA A 27 -17.62 -6.88 18.12
N ASP A 28 -16.38 -6.44 17.93
CA ASP A 28 -15.73 -5.35 18.66
C ASP A 28 -15.74 -4.03 17.88
N LEU A 29 -16.43 -3.95 16.74
CA LEU A 29 -16.49 -2.71 15.92
C LEU A 29 -17.04 -1.50 16.69
N HIS A 30 -17.87 -1.74 17.71
CA HIS A 30 -18.40 -0.71 18.60
C HIS A 30 -17.30 0.05 19.39
N GLN A 31 -16.07 -0.47 19.44
CA GLN A 31 -14.92 0.21 20.05
C GLN A 31 -14.31 1.30 19.16
N ILE A 32 -14.67 1.35 17.87
CA ILE A 32 -14.23 2.39 16.96
C ILE A 32 -15.10 3.63 17.22
N PRO A 33 -14.51 4.82 17.46
CA PRO A 33 -15.29 6.05 17.62
C PRO A 33 -16.19 6.29 16.41
N ASN A 34 -17.44 6.69 16.66
CA ASN A 34 -18.36 7.03 15.59
C ASN A 34 -18.01 8.40 14.99
N ALA A 35 -17.12 8.39 14.01
CA ALA A 35 -16.56 9.57 13.35
C ALA A 35 -16.19 9.22 11.90
N PRO A 36 -15.96 10.22 11.03
CA PRO A 36 -15.50 9.98 9.67
C PRO A 36 -14.25 9.12 9.65
N CYS A 37 -14.24 8.11 8.79
CA CYS A 37 -13.15 7.16 8.64
C CYS A 37 -12.96 6.78 7.17
N CYS A 38 -11.84 6.13 6.85
CA CYS A 38 -11.68 5.47 5.56
C CYS A 38 -11.38 4.00 5.81
N ALA A 39 -11.93 3.14 4.95
CA ALA A 39 -11.87 1.69 5.05
C ALA A 39 -11.38 1.09 3.74
N SER A 40 -10.54 0.06 3.84
CA SER A 40 -9.96 -0.64 2.70
C SER A 40 -9.87 -2.15 2.94
N PRO A 41 -9.86 -2.98 1.89
CA PRO A 41 -9.61 -4.41 2.05
C PRO A 41 -8.17 -4.63 2.52
N LYS A 42 -7.99 -5.51 3.50
CA LYS A 42 -6.65 -5.95 3.93
C LYS A 42 -6.04 -6.85 2.87
N ILE A 43 -4.95 -6.40 2.26
CA ILE A 43 -4.09 -7.19 1.37
C ILE A 43 -3.11 -8.01 2.23
N ASP A 44 -2.91 -9.28 1.90
CA ASP A 44 -1.93 -10.18 2.55
C ASP A 44 -0.66 -10.26 1.69
N GLY A 45 0.30 -9.40 2.00
CA GLY A 45 1.58 -9.29 1.30
C GLY A 45 2.71 -8.86 2.21
N GLU A 46 3.63 -8.05 1.67
CA GLU A 46 4.68 -7.42 2.46
C GLU A 46 4.66 -5.88 2.30
N LEU A 47 4.88 -5.15 3.39
CA LEU A 47 5.03 -3.69 3.34
C LEU A 47 6.30 -3.29 2.57
N TRP A 48 6.10 -2.53 1.50
CA TRP A 48 7.16 -1.93 0.69
C TRP A 48 6.90 -0.43 0.48
N LEU A 49 7.95 0.33 0.20
CA LEU A 49 7.90 1.76 -0.09
C LEU A 49 8.44 2.02 -1.48
N ALA A 50 7.87 3.01 -2.17
CA ALA A 50 8.35 3.47 -3.46
C ALA A 50 8.64 4.97 -3.42
N GLU A 51 9.86 5.38 -3.74
CA GLU A 51 10.18 6.78 -4.02
C GLU A 51 10.16 7.03 -5.53
N LEU A 52 9.45 8.08 -5.94
CA LEU A 52 9.23 8.46 -7.33
C LEU A 52 9.67 9.90 -7.56
N HIS A 53 10.48 10.13 -8.59
CA HIS A 53 10.93 11.47 -8.98
C HIS A 53 11.43 11.49 -10.43
N GLN A 54 10.86 12.33 -11.29
CA GLN A 54 11.35 12.62 -12.66
C GLN A 54 11.74 11.37 -13.47
N GLY A 55 10.87 10.36 -13.51
CA GLY A 55 11.10 9.11 -14.24
C GLY A 55 11.99 8.09 -13.52
N HIS A 56 12.57 8.46 -12.37
CA HIS A 56 13.31 7.56 -11.50
C HIS A 56 12.41 6.99 -10.41
N ALA A 57 12.42 5.67 -10.28
CA ALA A 57 11.71 4.96 -9.23
C ALA A 57 12.65 4.05 -8.44
N GLN A 58 12.49 4.06 -7.12
CA GLN A 58 13.15 3.15 -6.21
C GLN A 58 12.10 2.45 -5.34
N LEU A 59 11.93 1.14 -5.54
CA LEU A 59 11.08 0.28 -4.72
C LEU A 59 11.95 -0.43 -3.69
N PHE A 60 11.66 -0.25 -2.41
CA PHE A 60 12.49 -0.71 -1.31
C PHE A 60 11.68 -1.17 -0.10
N ALA A 61 12.29 -2.02 0.71
CA ALA A 61 11.78 -2.44 2.01
C ALA A 61 12.88 -2.37 3.05
N ARG A 62 12.49 -2.43 4.33
CA ARG A 62 13.44 -2.46 5.46
C ARG A 62 14.50 -3.56 5.26
N GLY A 63 15.71 -3.26 5.70
CA GLY A 63 16.82 -4.22 5.68
C GLY A 63 17.58 -4.24 4.36
N GLY A 64 17.55 -3.15 3.60
CA GLY A 64 18.36 -2.96 2.40
C GLY A 64 17.81 -3.66 1.15
N ARG A 65 16.56 -4.14 1.18
CA ARG A 65 15.95 -4.83 0.04
C ARG A 65 15.42 -3.82 -0.96
N SER A 66 15.62 -4.10 -2.25
CA SER A 66 15.15 -3.24 -3.34
C SER A 66 14.86 -4.05 -4.60
N ILE A 67 13.85 -3.62 -5.35
CA ILE A 67 13.55 -4.13 -6.69
C ILE A 67 13.84 -3.01 -7.69
N THR A 68 14.76 -3.26 -8.61
CA THR A 68 15.27 -2.24 -9.56
C THR A 68 15.02 -2.60 -11.03
N GLN A 69 14.31 -3.70 -11.30
CA GLN A 69 14.05 -4.22 -12.63
C GLN A 69 12.70 -4.95 -12.69
N GLY A 70 12.24 -5.22 -13.91
CA GLY A 70 11.00 -5.95 -14.19
C GLY A 70 9.77 -5.07 -14.40
N PRO A 71 8.60 -5.67 -14.71
CA PRO A 71 7.39 -4.92 -15.07
C PRO A 71 6.92 -3.97 -13.97
N LEU A 72 7.06 -4.36 -12.70
CA LEU A 72 6.71 -3.52 -11.57
C LEU A 72 7.59 -2.26 -11.47
N HIS A 73 8.90 -2.42 -11.62
CA HIS A 73 9.82 -1.28 -11.62
C HIS A 73 9.58 -0.34 -12.81
N ALA A 74 9.34 -0.89 -14.00
CA ALA A 74 9.01 -0.11 -15.19
C ALA A 74 7.73 0.71 -15.01
N ALA A 75 6.68 0.12 -14.42
CA ALA A 75 5.44 0.82 -14.11
C ALA A 75 5.65 1.96 -13.10
N LEU A 76 6.46 1.74 -12.05
CA LEU A 76 6.81 2.81 -11.11
C LEU A 76 7.63 3.92 -11.78
N ALA A 77 8.57 3.59 -12.66
CA ALA A 77 9.35 4.59 -13.39
C ALA A 77 8.48 5.43 -14.34
N GLN A 78 7.50 4.80 -15.00
CA GLN A 78 6.50 5.51 -15.78
C GLN A 78 5.70 6.48 -14.91
N LEU A 79 5.23 6.03 -13.74
CA LEU A 79 4.52 6.88 -12.78
C LEU A 79 5.39 8.04 -12.27
N ALA A 80 6.69 7.78 -12.04
CA ALA A 80 7.63 8.80 -11.62
C ALA A 80 7.83 9.90 -12.66
N SER A 81 7.55 9.65 -13.94
CA SER A 81 7.69 10.66 -15.00
C SER A 81 6.74 11.86 -14.83
N SER A 82 5.62 11.69 -14.11
CA SER A 82 4.69 12.78 -13.78
C SER A 82 4.98 13.44 -12.43
N CYS A 83 5.97 12.97 -11.68
CA CYS A 83 6.33 13.48 -10.36
C CYS A 83 7.46 14.52 -10.47
N GLU A 84 7.09 15.80 -10.51
CA GLU A 84 8.07 16.91 -10.55
C GLU A 84 8.91 17.01 -9.27
N GLN A 85 8.28 16.71 -8.12
CA GLN A 85 8.92 16.68 -6.81
C GLN A 85 8.94 15.24 -6.29
N PRO A 86 9.94 14.85 -5.47
CA PRO A 86 10.00 13.51 -4.90
C PRO A 86 8.76 13.19 -4.08
N ILE A 87 8.13 12.05 -4.34
CA ILE A 87 7.05 11.51 -3.51
C ILE A 87 7.42 10.10 -3.05
N THR A 88 7.20 9.81 -1.76
CA THR A 88 7.34 8.45 -1.23
C THR A 88 5.98 7.88 -0.89
N LEU A 89 5.68 6.72 -1.45
CA LEU A 89 4.45 5.97 -1.30
C LEU A 89 4.67 4.75 -0.41
N ALA A 90 3.68 4.40 0.40
CA ALA A 90 3.60 3.11 1.08
C ALA A 90 2.55 2.22 0.41
N GLY A 91 2.90 0.96 0.25
CA GLY A 91 2.01 -0.03 -0.33
C GLY A 91 2.36 -1.44 0.11
N GLU A 92 1.48 -2.36 -0.27
CA GLU A 92 1.68 -3.79 -0.09
C GLU A 92 2.23 -4.38 -1.38
N LEU A 93 3.39 -5.04 -1.30
CA LEU A 93 3.89 -5.91 -2.34
C LEU A 93 3.18 -7.26 -2.22
N HIS A 94 2.53 -7.71 -3.28
CA HIS A 94 1.78 -8.96 -3.29
C HIS A 94 1.86 -9.63 -4.66
N THR A 95 1.48 -10.89 -4.72
CA THR A 95 1.16 -11.59 -5.97
C THR A 95 -0.36 -11.51 -6.22
N PRO A 96 -0.85 -11.54 -7.45
CA PRO A 96 -2.28 -11.66 -7.72
C PRO A 96 -2.78 -13.02 -7.21
N GLY A 97 -3.97 -13.03 -6.62
CA GLY A 97 -4.66 -14.27 -6.29
C GLY A 97 -5.27 -14.90 -7.53
N THR A 98 -5.63 -16.16 -7.44
CA THR A 98 -6.57 -16.79 -8.38
C THR A 98 -7.96 -16.85 -7.73
N PRO A 99 -9.04 -17.08 -8.49
CA PRO A 99 -10.38 -17.27 -7.92
C PRO A 99 -10.43 -18.36 -6.84
N GLU A 100 -9.54 -19.35 -6.91
CA GLU A 100 -9.42 -20.48 -5.99
C GLU A 100 -8.44 -20.23 -4.84
N ARG A 101 -7.56 -19.23 -4.96
CA ARG A 101 -6.47 -18.98 -4.00
C ARG A 101 -6.18 -17.50 -3.81
N ARG A 102 -6.38 -17.02 -2.58
CA ARG A 102 -5.99 -15.67 -2.16
C ARG A 102 -4.46 -15.48 -2.21
N PRO A 103 -3.98 -14.25 -2.47
CA PRO A 103 -2.57 -13.89 -2.26
C PRO A 103 -2.14 -14.24 -0.83
N ARG A 104 -0.91 -14.71 -0.68
CA ARG A 104 -0.26 -14.90 0.62
C ARG A 104 1.09 -14.22 0.61
N VAL A 105 1.52 -13.71 1.76
CA VAL A 105 2.91 -13.21 1.92
C VAL A 105 3.96 -14.28 1.54
N GLY A 106 3.67 -15.57 1.72
CA GLY A 106 4.55 -16.66 1.31
C GLY A 106 4.83 -16.70 -0.20
N ASP A 107 3.86 -16.29 -1.03
CA ASP A 107 4.03 -16.22 -2.49
C ASP A 107 4.96 -15.06 -2.88
N VAL A 108 4.92 -13.97 -2.12
CA VAL A 108 5.86 -12.84 -2.28
C VAL A 108 7.28 -13.28 -1.93
N VAL A 109 7.45 -13.98 -0.80
CA VAL A 109 8.76 -14.49 -0.37
C VAL A 109 9.35 -15.43 -1.41
N ALA A 110 8.54 -16.33 -1.98
CA ALA A 110 8.98 -17.24 -3.05
C ALA A 110 9.40 -16.47 -4.31
N ALA A 111 8.56 -15.55 -4.80
CA ALA A 111 8.88 -14.74 -5.99
C ALA A 111 10.17 -13.91 -5.82
N LEU A 112 10.40 -13.35 -4.62
CA LEU A 112 11.64 -12.62 -4.30
C LEU A 112 12.86 -13.54 -4.25
N ALA A 113 12.71 -14.77 -3.75
CA ALA A 113 13.80 -15.74 -3.66
C ALA A 113 14.22 -16.29 -5.03
N ASP A 114 13.24 -16.52 -5.91
CA ASP A 114 13.45 -17.03 -7.27
C ASP A 114 13.96 -15.94 -8.24
N GLY A 115 13.82 -14.66 -7.86
CA GLY A 115 14.20 -13.51 -8.68
C GLY A 115 13.25 -13.22 -9.85
N ASP A 116 12.16 -13.98 -9.98
CA ASP A 116 11.09 -13.71 -10.94
C ASP A 116 10.06 -12.74 -10.36
N HIS A 117 10.22 -11.47 -10.72
CA HIS A 117 9.35 -10.39 -10.28
C HIS A 117 8.17 -10.12 -11.23
N SER A 118 7.95 -10.96 -12.26
CA SER A 118 6.93 -10.72 -13.29
C SER A 118 5.49 -10.70 -12.73
N ALA A 119 5.24 -11.54 -11.72
CA ALA A 119 3.94 -11.65 -11.05
C ALA A 119 3.77 -10.64 -9.90
N LEU A 120 4.82 -9.93 -9.49
CA LEU A 120 4.72 -8.99 -8.37
C LEU A 120 3.86 -7.78 -8.74
N ARG A 121 3.06 -7.35 -7.77
CA ARG A 121 2.17 -6.19 -7.84
C ARG A 121 2.37 -5.35 -6.59
N PHE A 122 2.17 -4.05 -6.72
CA PHE A 122 2.29 -3.09 -5.63
C PHE A 122 1.00 -2.30 -5.48
N SER A 123 0.30 -2.55 -4.38
CA SER A 123 -0.95 -1.87 -4.07
C SER A 123 -0.69 -0.78 -3.03
N VAL A 124 -0.69 0.47 -3.49
CA VAL A 124 -0.41 1.68 -2.72
C VAL A 124 -1.61 2.04 -1.85
N PHE A 125 -1.37 2.41 -0.59
CA PHE A 125 -2.43 2.81 0.35
C PHE A 125 -2.12 4.07 1.15
N ASP A 126 -0.88 4.58 1.14
CA ASP A 126 -0.53 5.83 1.83
C ASP A 126 0.58 6.63 1.13
N VAL A 127 0.65 7.92 1.45
CA VAL A 127 1.78 8.80 1.13
C VAL A 127 2.62 8.99 2.38
N VAL A 128 3.89 8.60 2.33
CA VAL A 128 4.82 8.69 3.46
C VAL A 128 5.51 10.04 3.51
N ALA A 129 5.94 10.54 2.35
CA ALA A 129 6.69 11.78 2.25
C ALA A 129 6.38 12.54 0.96
N LEU A 130 6.43 13.86 1.06
CA LEU A 130 6.33 14.83 -0.04
C LEU A 130 7.57 15.71 0.00
N ASN A 131 8.30 15.77 -1.11
CA ASN A 131 9.58 16.46 -1.22
C ASN A 131 10.57 16.09 -0.10
N GLY A 132 10.66 14.79 0.21
CA GLY A 132 11.55 14.26 1.26
C GLY A 132 11.07 14.44 2.70
N GLU A 133 10.03 15.26 2.93
CA GLU A 133 9.48 15.53 4.26
C GLU A 133 8.25 14.67 4.56
N PRO A 134 7.98 14.29 5.82
CA PRO A 134 6.77 13.56 6.19
C PRO A 134 5.51 14.23 5.67
N ALA A 135 4.59 13.45 5.09
CA ALA A 135 3.31 13.96 4.62
C ALA A 135 2.39 14.35 5.79
N ALA A 136 2.58 15.55 6.34
CA ALA A 136 1.88 16.08 7.52
C ALA A 136 0.46 16.61 7.22
N VAL A 137 -0.28 15.91 6.35
CA VAL A 137 -1.69 16.21 6.03
C VAL A 137 -2.57 15.02 6.45
N ALA A 138 -3.88 15.25 6.60
CA ALA A 138 -4.82 14.21 6.96
C ALA A 138 -4.84 13.07 5.92
N TYR A 139 -5.17 11.85 6.36
CA TYR A 139 -5.18 10.68 5.47
C TYR A 139 -6.09 10.89 4.24
N ALA A 140 -7.24 11.52 4.41
CA ALA A 140 -8.15 11.81 3.30
C ALA A 140 -7.50 12.67 2.19
N GLU A 141 -6.65 13.64 2.56
CA GLU A 141 -5.89 14.43 1.57
C GLU A 141 -4.80 13.59 0.90
N ARG A 142 -4.11 12.73 1.67
CA ARG A 142 -3.13 11.80 1.09
C ARG A 142 -3.78 10.83 0.11
N LEU A 143 -4.95 10.30 0.45
CA LEU A 143 -5.75 9.46 -0.44
C LEU A 143 -6.20 10.20 -1.70
N ARG A 144 -6.56 11.48 -1.59
CA ARG A 144 -6.87 12.31 -2.77
C ARG A 144 -5.66 12.44 -3.70
N LEU A 145 -4.47 12.74 -3.14
CA LEU A 145 -3.22 12.76 -3.90
C LEU A 145 -2.93 11.42 -4.59
N LEU A 146 -3.17 10.30 -3.91
CA LEU A 146 -3.01 8.97 -4.50
C LEU A 146 -3.98 8.73 -5.66
N ARG A 147 -5.25 9.14 -5.53
CA ARG A 147 -6.25 9.01 -6.60
C ARG A 147 -5.89 9.84 -7.83
N ASP A 148 -5.38 11.05 -7.60
CA ASP A 148 -4.94 11.95 -8.67
C ASP A 148 -3.69 11.39 -9.39
N LEU A 149 -2.75 10.82 -8.62
CA LEU A 149 -1.51 10.25 -9.15
C LEU A 149 -1.70 8.93 -9.90
N LEU A 150 -2.39 7.96 -9.31
CA LEU A 150 -2.51 6.60 -9.86
C LEU A 150 -3.70 6.43 -10.82
N GLY A 151 -4.70 7.30 -10.75
CA GLY A 151 -5.92 7.18 -11.53
C GLY A 151 -6.65 5.84 -11.31
N LYS A 152 -7.48 5.43 -12.29
CA LYS A 152 -8.22 4.14 -12.27
C LYS A 152 -7.50 3.00 -12.99
N GLN A 153 -6.22 3.16 -13.35
CA GLN A 153 -5.56 2.17 -14.20
C GLN A 153 -5.18 0.91 -13.41
N GLN A 154 -5.48 -0.26 -13.99
CA GLN A 154 -4.96 -1.54 -13.50
C GLN A 154 -3.60 -1.77 -14.15
N SER A 155 -2.52 -1.54 -13.40
CA SER A 155 -1.16 -1.83 -13.81
C SER A 155 -0.48 -2.74 -12.78
N ALA A 156 0.84 -2.96 -12.90
CA ALA A 156 1.60 -3.58 -11.84
C ALA A 156 1.58 -2.76 -10.52
N VAL A 157 1.22 -1.48 -10.61
CA VAL A 157 1.02 -0.54 -9.50
C VAL A 157 -0.45 -0.10 -9.50
N GLN A 158 -1.11 -0.14 -8.35
CA GLN A 158 -2.50 0.28 -8.21
C GLN A 158 -2.76 0.91 -6.85
N LEU A 159 -3.84 1.69 -6.73
CA LEU A 159 -4.34 2.19 -5.45
C LEU A 159 -5.24 1.13 -4.81
N VAL A 160 -5.05 0.86 -3.52
CA VAL A 160 -5.97 0.03 -2.75
C VAL A 160 -7.35 0.68 -2.75
N GLU A 161 -8.37 -0.10 -3.10
CA GLU A 161 -9.76 0.36 -3.03
C GLU A 161 -10.05 0.87 -1.62
N THR A 162 -10.35 2.15 -1.51
CA THR A 162 -10.54 2.81 -0.21
C THR A 162 -11.79 3.65 -0.26
N GLU A 163 -12.72 3.36 0.64
CA GLU A 163 -13.96 4.10 0.81
C GLU A 163 -13.85 5.02 2.03
N CYS A 164 -14.20 6.29 1.88
CA CYS A 164 -14.29 7.21 3.01
C CYS A 164 -15.75 7.39 3.41
N LEU A 165 -16.02 7.10 4.67
CA LEU A 165 -17.34 7.07 5.27
C LEU A 165 -17.51 8.28 6.19
N PRO A 166 -18.72 8.86 6.28
CA PRO A 166 -19.01 9.90 7.26
C PRO A 166 -18.98 9.37 8.70
N ASP A 167 -19.15 8.06 8.88
CA ASP A 167 -19.18 7.38 10.16
C ASP A 167 -18.95 5.86 10.02
N THR A 168 -19.00 5.13 11.15
CA THR A 168 -18.67 3.70 11.22
C THR A 168 -19.82 2.76 10.82
N SER A 169 -20.99 3.28 10.47
CA SER A 169 -22.22 2.48 10.26
C SER A 169 -22.09 1.42 9.16
N ARG A 170 -21.29 1.69 8.12
CA ARG A 170 -21.12 0.81 6.96
C ARG A 170 -19.94 -0.16 7.06
N LEU A 171 -19.11 -0.10 8.12
CA LEU A 171 -17.95 -0.98 8.24
C LEU A 171 -18.32 -2.47 8.23
N LYS A 172 -19.48 -2.83 8.80
CA LYS A 172 -19.99 -4.20 8.80
C LYS A 172 -20.37 -4.68 7.40
N GLU A 173 -21.02 -3.82 6.63
CA GLU A 173 -21.41 -4.07 5.23
C GLU A 173 -20.15 -4.27 4.37
N LEU A 174 -19.16 -3.37 4.48
CA LEU A 174 -17.90 -3.47 3.74
C LEU A 174 -17.11 -4.72 4.09
N THR A 175 -17.11 -5.09 5.37
CA THR A 175 -16.47 -6.35 5.78
C THR A 175 -17.15 -7.54 5.11
N GLN A 176 -18.49 -7.57 5.05
CA GLN A 176 -19.20 -8.64 4.35
C GLN A 176 -18.89 -8.63 2.85
N GLN A 177 -18.89 -7.46 2.21
CA GLN A 177 -18.63 -7.34 0.77
C GLN A 177 -17.22 -7.81 0.38
N TRP A 178 -16.18 -7.37 1.08
CA TRP A 178 -14.79 -7.66 0.72
C TRP A 178 -14.27 -8.98 1.31
N VAL A 179 -14.78 -9.43 2.46
CA VAL A 179 -14.37 -10.72 3.05
C VAL A 179 -15.20 -11.88 2.50
N ALA A 180 -16.51 -11.74 2.34
CA ALA A 180 -17.37 -12.85 1.88
C ALA A 180 -17.20 -13.15 0.38
N SER A 181 -16.70 -12.19 -0.41
CA SER A 181 -16.26 -12.44 -1.79
C SER A 181 -14.95 -13.23 -1.89
N GLY A 182 -14.28 -13.51 -0.76
CA GLY A 182 -12.98 -14.16 -0.73
C GLY A 182 -11.83 -13.26 -1.18
N ALA A 183 -12.08 -11.97 -1.45
CA ALA A 183 -11.09 -11.03 -1.98
C ALA A 183 -10.12 -10.49 -0.90
N ALA A 184 -10.54 -10.44 0.37
CA ALA A 184 -9.74 -9.90 1.47
C ALA A 184 -9.80 -10.77 2.73
N GLU A 185 -8.76 -10.72 3.57
CA GLU A 185 -8.76 -11.38 4.88
C GLU A 185 -9.51 -10.58 5.96
N GLY A 186 -9.71 -9.29 5.71
CA GLY A 186 -10.30 -8.36 6.66
C GLY A 186 -10.35 -6.95 6.09
N LEU A 187 -10.51 -6.00 6.99
CA LEU A 187 -10.59 -4.57 6.72
C LEU A 187 -9.42 -3.87 7.42
N VAL A 188 -8.90 -2.80 6.81
CA VAL A 188 -8.08 -1.78 7.49
C VAL A 188 -8.88 -0.49 7.54
#